data_AF-A0A939QPP5-F1
#
_entry.id   AF-A0A939QPP5-F1
#
_cell.length_a   1.000
_cell.length_b   1.000
_cell.length_c   1.000
_cell.angle_alpha   90.00
_cell.angle_beta   90.00
_cell.angle_gamma   90.00
#
_symmetry.space_group_name_H-M   'P 1'
#
loop_
_entity.id
_entity.type
_entity.pdbx_description
1 polymer ?
#
loop_
_entity_poly.entity_id
_entity_poly.type
_entity_poly.pdbx_seq_one_letter_code
_entity_poly.pdbx_strand_id
1 'polypeptide(L)'
;MNIAETLRGLLRRWYILIPGLLLAVAAAGYLWIETPPTYQRSGSQLLLPAEATLPEVEIKVEGGEPGETETLAPNPFLYLGGLNTAADVLVSAVRGAPAVASAAERYPGSEIEVARDPMSSGPMLLVTVTAATDDDAASLLAAMLDETARVLDEIQTTQNVPDRSRIAISPIAVDLESTLGTKDRMMLAAGAGVGILLFAVLLAAAVDGLVRSRGRRAARRRARASGKSRRDRESGRRGLETSEPGPLRESVEELADDDEPAEVPGNVVHLPLTDRDPERAERAERASDEASESDDDEQDPDLPDPGTAPVGARARRR
;
A
#
# COMPACT_ATOMS: atom_id res chain seq x y z
N MET A 1 -16.50 14.17 30.53
CA MET A 1 -15.16 14.61 30.98
C MET A 1 -14.82 15.87 30.20
N ASN A 2 -14.66 17.01 30.87
CA ASN A 2 -14.45 18.28 30.20
C ASN A 2 -13.01 18.40 29.70
N ILE A 3 -12.82 18.57 28.38
CA ILE A 3 -11.51 18.79 27.73
C ILE A 3 -10.78 19.99 28.35
N ALA A 4 -11.52 20.97 28.84
CA ALA A 4 -10.97 22.12 29.56
C ALA A 4 -10.27 21.74 30.88
N GLU A 5 -10.70 20.68 31.58
CA GLU A 5 -10.07 20.24 32.83
C GLU A 5 -8.78 19.46 32.58
N THR A 6 -8.73 18.66 31.50
CA THR A 6 -7.51 17.97 31.08
C THR A 6 -6.47 18.98 30.59
N LEU A 7 -6.85 19.96 29.77
CA LEU A 7 -5.96 21.03 29.31
C LEU A 7 -5.38 21.85 30.47
N ARG A 8 -6.20 22.21 31.46
CA ARG A 8 -5.77 22.96 32.65
C ARG A 8 -4.86 22.14 33.56
N GLY A 9 -5.06 20.82 33.59
CA GLY A 9 -4.14 19.87 34.23
C GLY A 9 -2.78 19.81 33.54
N LEU A 10 -2.76 19.78 32.21
CA LEU A 10 -1.55 19.81 31.40
C LEU A 10 -0.78 21.13 31.55
N LEU A 11 -1.45 22.28 31.49
CA LEU A 11 -0.82 23.61 31.65
C LEU A 11 -0.13 23.79 33.02
N ARG A 12 -0.59 23.10 34.08
CA ARG A 12 0.04 23.19 35.42
C ARG A 12 1.44 22.58 35.46
N ARG A 13 1.79 21.74 34.48
CA ARG A 13 3.10 21.07 34.38
C ARG A 13 3.81 21.41 33.07
N TRP A 14 3.77 22.70 32.72
CA TRP A 14 4.51 23.28 31.58
C TRP A 14 5.99 22.85 31.55
N TYR A 15 6.61 22.62 32.70
CA TYR A 15 8.00 22.15 32.82
C TYR A 15 8.26 20.71 32.31
N ILE A 16 7.23 19.89 32.05
CA ILE A 16 7.38 18.58 31.37
C ILE A 16 7.01 18.69 29.89
N LEU A 17 5.95 19.45 29.59
CA LEU A 17 5.47 19.62 28.23
C LEU A 17 6.43 20.41 27.34
N ILE A 18 7.02 21.50 27.83
CA ILE A 18 7.99 22.29 27.06
C ILE A 18 9.22 21.46 26.66
N PRO A 19 9.93 20.76 27.58
CA PRO A 19 11.07 19.95 27.17
C PRO A 19 10.65 18.77 26.29
N GLY A 20 9.47 18.16 26.52
CA GLY A 20 8.95 17.11 25.64
C GLY A 20 8.66 17.62 24.21
N LEU A 21 8.10 18.83 24.09
CA LEU A 21 7.86 19.49 22.81
C LEU A 21 9.18 19.85 22.11
N LEU A 22 10.15 20.41 22.85
CA LEU A 22 11.48 20.70 22.32
C LEU A 22 12.18 19.43 21.84
N LEU A 23 12.09 18.33 22.59
CA LEU A 23 12.62 17.03 22.19
C LEU A 23 11.94 16.51 20.92
N ALA A 24 10.62 16.65 20.80
CA ALA A 24 9.87 16.24 19.62
C ALA A 24 10.30 17.03 18.37
N VAL A 25 10.41 18.36 18.49
CA VAL A 25 10.88 19.22 17.40
C VAL A 25 12.33 18.91 17.03
N ALA A 26 13.21 18.73 18.02
CA ALA A 26 14.61 18.40 17.78
C ALA A 26 14.76 17.03 17.09
N ALA A 27 14.01 16.01 17.52
CA ALA A 27 14.04 14.69 16.92
C ALA A 27 13.46 14.69 15.50
N ALA A 28 12.33 15.36 15.28
CA ALA A 28 11.75 15.50 13.94
C ALA A 28 12.69 16.25 12.99
N GLY A 29 13.32 17.34 13.46
CA GLY A 29 14.32 18.09 12.70
C GLY A 29 15.58 17.27 12.41
N TYR A 30 16.06 16.49 13.39
CA TYR A 30 17.19 15.58 13.20
C TYR A 30 16.88 14.53 12.13
N LEU A 31 15.74 13.84 12.24
CA LEU A 31 15.33 12.83 11.26
C LEU A 31 15.13 13.44 9.86
N TRP A 32 14.63 14.67 9.80
CA TRP A 32 14.49 15.39 8.53
C TRP A 32 15.86 15.66 7.89
N ILE A 33 16.88 16.03 8.65
CA ILE A 33 18.23 16.28 8.10
C ILE A 33 18.92 14.96 7.72
N GLU A 34 18.75 13.92 8.55
CA GLU A 34 19.40 12.62 8.37
C GLU A 34 18.81 11.82 7.21
N THR A 35 17.51 11.98 6.93
CA THR A 35 16.85 11.28 5.82
C THR A 35 17.05 12.06 4.52
N PRO A 36 17.90 11.57 3.58
CA PRO A 36 18.10 12.25 2.31
C PRO A 36 16.82 12.27 1.49
N PRO A 37 16.61 13.28 0.63
CA PRO A 37 15.54 13.25 -0.35
C PRO A 37 15.77 12.09 -1.33
N THR A 38 14.68 11.50 -1.81
CA THR A 38 14.73 10.50 -2.87
C THR A 38 14.37 11.14 -4.21
N TYR A 39 14.95 10.62 -5.28
CA TYR A 39 14.70 11.05 -6.65
C TYR A 39 14.16 9.86 -7.42
N GLN A 40 12.95 10.03 -7.95
CA GLN A 40 12.26 8.99 -8.68
C GLN A 40 12.23 9.34 -10.17
N ARG A 41 12.63 8.38 -11.02
CA ARG A 41 12.46 8.43 -12.47
C ARG A 41 11.74 7.19 -12.96
N SER A 42 10.98 7.35 -14.03
CA SER A 42 10.32 6.24 -14.70
C SER A 42 10.59 6.21 -16.20
N GLY A 43 10.48 5.03 -16.78
CA GLY A 43 10.57 4.81 -18.22
C GLY A 43 9.64 3.68 -18.64
N SER A 44 8.99 3.84 -19.78
CA SER A 44 8.11 2.85 -20.37
C SER A 44 8.69 2.24 -21.64
N GLN A 45 8.54 0.94 -21.77
CA GLN A 45 8.95 0.17 -22.94
C GLN A 45 7.77 -0.62 -23.47
N LEU A 46 7.57 -0.61 -24.78
CA LEU A 46 6.53 -1.37 -25.44
C LEU A 46 7.14 -2.62 -26.09
N LEU A 47 6.49 -3.76 -25.89
CA LEU A 47 6.76 -4.95 -26.67
C LEU A 47 6.08 -4.86 -28.03
N LEU A 48 6.84 -5.18 -29.07
CA LEU A 48 6.40 -5.21 -30.45
C LEU A 48 6.36 -6.66 -30.95
N PRO A 49 5.34 -7.01 -31.75
CA PRO A 49 5.20 -8.34 -32.31
C PRO A 49 6.38 -8.67 -33.21
N ALA A 50 6.62 -9.97 -33.39
CA ALA A 50 7.62 -10.46 -34.30
C ALA A 50 7.23 -10.20 -35.76
N GLU A 51 8.21 -9.93 -36.61
CA GLU A 51 8.00 -9.67 -38.05
C GLU A 51 7.22 -10.80 -38.72
N ALA A 52 7.47 -12.06 -38.34
CA ALA A 52 6.78 -13.24 -38.88
C ALA A 52 5.29 -13.31 -38.54
N THR A 53 4.81 -12.54 -37.57
CA THR A 53 3.37 -12.48 -37.21
C THR A 53 2.63 -11.35 -37.91
N LEU A 54 3.36 -10.46 -38.58
CA LEU A 54 2.79 -9.35 -39.29
C LEU A 54 2.41 -9.77 -40.73
N PRO A 55 1.22 -9.40 -41.24
CA PRO A 55 0.82 -9.76 -42.58
C PRO A 55 1.63 -8.96 -43.61
N GLU A 56 2.20 -9.63 -44.60
CA GLU A 56 2.80 -8.97 -45.75
C GLU A 56 1.68 -8.30 -46.57
N VAL A 57 1.70 -6.96 -46.63
CA VAL A 57 0.71 -6.20 -47.40
C VAL A 57 1.32 -5.87 -48.76
N GLU A 58 0.92 -6.64 -49.77
CA GLU A 58 1.27 -6.38 -51.16
C GLU A 58 0.28 -5.40 -51.78
N ILE A 59 0.75 -4.22 -52.19
CA ILE A 59 -0.06 -3.23 -52.87
C ILE A 59 0.38 -3.16 -54.34
N LYS A 60 -0.59 -3.25 -55.26
CA LYS A 60 -0.33 -3.01 -56.68
C LYS A 60 -0.06 -1.54 -56.90
N VAL A 61 1.09 -1.23 -57.48
CA VAL A 61 1.47 0.16 -57.78
C VAL A 61 0.65 0.65 -58.97
N GLU A 62 -0.30 1.56 -58.75
CA GLU A 62 -1.01 2.20 -59.85
C GLU A 62 -0.03 3.06 -60.67
N GLY A 63 0.27 2.61 -61.90
CA GLY A 63 1.20 3.29 -62.82
C GLY A 63 2.61 2.71 -62.89
N GLY A 64 2.89 1.62 -62.18
CA GLY A 64 4.12 0.83 -62.33
C GLY A 64 4.09 -0.11 -63.54
N GLU A 65 5.21 -0.80 -63.80
CA GLU A 65 5.29 -1.84 -64.84
C GLU A 65 4.26 -2.96 -64.56
N PRO A 66 3.70 -3.62 -65.60
CA PRO A 66 2.75 -4.71 -65.41
C PRO A 66 3.38 -5.85 -64.57
N GLY A 67 2.94 -5.96 -63.31
CA GLY A 67 3.44 -6.96 -62.37
C GLY A 67 4.33 -6.42 -61.24
N GLU A 68 4.56 -5.10 -61.17
CA GLU A 68 5.20 -4.49 -60.00
C GLU A 68 4.24 -4.43 -58.82
N THR A 69 4.61 -5.14 -57.75
CA THR A 69 3.95 -5.09 -56.44
C THR A 69 4.93 -4.53 -55.44
N GLU A 70 4.49 -3.57 -54.62
CA GLU A 70 5.29 -3.04 -53.52
C GLU A 70 4.80 -3.68 -52.21
N THR A 71 5.72 -4.29 -51.47
CA THR A 71 5.43 -4.84 -50.14
C THR A 71 5.57 -3.71 -49.12
N LEU A 72 4.46 -3.27 -48.54
CA LEU A 72 4.50 -2.29 -47.45
C LEU A 72 4.64 -3.00 -46.10
N ALA A 73 5.49 -2.44 -45.25
CA ALA A 73 5.59 -2.88 -43.86
C ALA A 73 4.27 -2.56 -43.13
N PRO A 74 3.56 -3.57 -42.60
CA PRO A 74 2.34 -3.37 -41.83
C PRO A 74 2.62 -2.62 -40.52
N ASN A 75 1.62 -1.92 -39.99
CA ASN A 75 1.74 -1.19 -38.73
C ASN A 75 1.81 -2.16 -37.53
N PRO A 76 2.95 -2.28 -36.81
CA PRO A 76 3.10 -3.23 -35.71
C PRO A 76 2.19 -2.92 -34.50
N PHE A 77 1.76 -1.67 -34.34
CA PHE A 77 0.88 -1.27 -33.24
C PHE A 77 -0.54 -1.84 -33.37
N LEU A 78 -0.93 -2.32 -34.56
CA LEU A 78 -2.22 -2.98 -34.78
C LEU A 78 -2.21 -4.46 -34.33
N TYR A 79 -1.04 -5.01 -34.03
CA TYR A 79 -0.84 -6.44 -33.75
C TYR A 79 -0.21 -6.67 -32.36
N LEU A 80 -0.59 -5.85 -31.38
CA LEU A 80 -0.11 -5.96 -30.00
C LEU A 80 -0.82 -7.07 -29.18
N GLY A 81 -1.85 -7.68 -29.75
CA GLY A 81 -2.65 -8.71 -29.09
C GLY A 81 -1.80 -9.92 -28.66
N GLY A 82 -2.03 -10.42 -27.45
CA GLY A 82 -1.35 -11.61 -26.92
C GLY A 82 0.03 -11.37 -26.30
N LEU A 83 0.64 -10.19 -26.49
CA LEU A 83 1.95 -9.85 -25.92
C LEU A 83 1.92 -9.57 -24.41
N ASN A 84 0.74 -9.41 -23.80
CA ASN A 84 0.62 -9.16 -22.35
C ASN A 84 1.21 -10.29 -21.52
N THR A 85 1.00 -11.55 -21.93
CA THR A 85 1.60 -12.71 -21.27
C THR A 85 3.12 -12.72 -21.40
N ALA A 86 3.64 -12.31 -22.58
CA ALA A 86 5.07 -12.17 -22.78
C ALA A 86 5.66 -11.07 -21.90
N ALA A 87 4.95 -9.94 -21.73
CA ALA A 87 5.34 -8.87 -20.82
C ALA A 87 5.40 -9.37 -19.37
N ASP A 88 4.40 -10.14 -18.91
CA ASP A 88 4.39 -10.69 -17.54
C ASP A 88 5.55 -11.65 -17.29
N VAL A 89 5.86 -12.51 -18.26
CA VAL A 89 7.03 -13.41 -18.19
C VAL A 89 8.33 -12.60 -18.15
N LEU A 90 8.45 -11.58 -18.99
CA LEU A 90 9.63 -10.71 -19.02
C LEU A 90 9.81 -9.97 -17.69
N VAL A 91 8.75 -9.39 -17.13
CA VAL A 91 8.77 -8.73 -15.81
C VAL A 91 9.25 -9.69 -14.73
N SER A 92 8.72 -10.93 -14.71
CA SER A 92 9.13 -11.96 -13.76
C SER A 92 10.61 -12.32 -13.92
N ALA A 93 11.07 -12.49 -15.15
CA ALA A 93 12.47 -12.82 -15.46
C ALA A 93 13.43 -11.69 -15.07
N VAL A 94 13.09 -10.44 -15.40
CA VAL A 94 13.90 -9.26 -15.04
C VAL A 94 14.00 -9.12 -13.53
N ARG A 95 12.90 -9.30 -12.78
CA ARG A 95 12.93 -9.27 -11.31
C ARG A 95 13.82 -10.36 -10.70
N GLY A 96 13.94 -11.50 -11.37
CA GLY A 96 14.85 -12.58 -11.00
C GLY A 96 16.29 -12.42 -11.51
N ALA A 97 16.57 -11.41 -12.33
CA ALA A 97 17.86 -11.27 -13.00
C ALA A 97 18.96 -10.84 -12.01
N PRO A 98 20.17 -11.45 -12.06
CA PRO A 98 21.30 -11.05 -11.23
C PRO A 98 21.71 -9.58 -11.40
N ALA A 99 21.42 -8.99 -12.56
CA ALA A 99 21.69 -7.59 -12.83
C ALA A 99 20.88 -6.64 -11.94
N VAL A 100 19.65 -7.00 -11.55
CA VAL A 100 18.86 -6.19 -10.61
C VAL A 100 19.51 -6.16 -9.23
N ALA A 101 19.99 -7.31 -8.75
CA ALA A 101 20.75 -7.38 -7.50
C ALA A 101 22.07 -6.58 -7.60
N SER A 102 22.79 -6.73 -8.71
CA SER A 102 24.05 -6.00 -8.96
C SER A 102 23.84 -4.49 -9.05
N ALA A 103 22.72 -4.05 -9.62
CA ALA A 103 22.33 -2.64 -9.69
C ALA A 103 22.02 -2.08 -8.30
N ALA A 104 21.28 -2.83 -7.47
CA ALA A 104 21.01 -2.46 -6.08
C ALA A 104 22.28 -2.37 -5.22
N GLU A 105 23.28 -3.23 -5.48
CA GLU A 105 24.59 -3.15 -4.82
C GLU A 105 25.40 -1.92 -5.26
N ARG A 106 25.33 -1.54 -6.54
CA ARG A 106 26.04 -0.38 -7.09
C ARG A 106 25.46 0.94 -6.61
N TYR A 107 24.15 1.00 -6.41
CA TYR A 107 23.42 2.19 -5.96
C TYR A 107 22.76 1.90 -4.60
N PRO A 108 23.50 1.97 -3.49
CA PRO A 108 22.98 1.61 -2.18
C PRO A 108 21.82 2.53 -1.76
N GLY A 109 20.75 1.92 -1.24
CA GLY A 109 19.52 2.65 -0.89
C GLY A 109 18.64 3.03 -2.08
N SER A 110 18.92 2.50 -3.27
CA SER A 110 18.01 2.60 -4.42
C SER A 110 16.90 1.55 -4.36
N GLU A 111 15.78 1.88 -4.97
CA GLU A 111 14.66 0.97 -5.18
C GLU A 111 14.41 0.83 -6.68
N ILE A 112 14.16 -0.40 -7.12
CA ILE A 112 13.92 -0.72 -8.53
C ILE A 112 12.61 -1.48 -8.59
N GLU A 113 11.65 -0.92 -9.31
CA GLU A 113 10.38 -1.55 -9.59
C GLU A 113 10.23 -1.72 -11.10
N VAL A 114 10.09 -2.98 -11.53
CA VAL A 114 9.74 -3.31 -12.91
C VAL A 114 8.36 -3.96 -12.88
N ALA A 115 7.41 -3.40 -13.60
CA ALA A 115 6.04 -3.90 -13.68
C ALA A 115 5.49 -3.73 -15.09
N ARG A 116 4.34 -4.34 -15.37
CA ARG A 116 3.50 -3.95 -16.51
C ARG A 116 2.80 -2.64 -16.16
N ASP A 117 2.70 -1.72 -17.12
CA ASP A 117 2.00 -0.45 -16.93
C ASP A 117 0.50 -0.72 -16.75
N PRO A 118 -0.09 -0.46 -15.56
CA PRO A 118 -1.50 -0.71 -15.30
C PRO A 118 -2.42 0.31 -15.99
N MET A 119 -1.89 1.45 -16.44
CA MET A 119 -2.65 2.50 -17.12
C MET A 119 -2.69 2.28 -18.64
N SER A 120 -1.88 1.37 -19.15
CA SER A 120 -1.82 1.01 -20.57
C SER A 120 -2.63 -0.26 -20.85
N SER A 121 -3.40 -0.25 -21.93
CA SER A 121 -4.07 -1.46 -22.43
C SER A 121 -3.14 -2.36 -23.26
N GLY A 122 -1.93 -1.88 -23.57
CA GLY A 122 -0.94 -2.61 -24.37
C GLY A 122 0.13 -3.33 -23.53
N PRO A 123 1.00 -4.12 -24.20
CA PRO A 123 2.09 -4.88 -23.56
C PRO A 123 3.26 -3.96 -23.20
N MET A 124 2.99 -2.99 -22.32
CA MET A 124 3.94 -1.96 -21.91
C MET A 124 4.52 -2.31 -20.54
N LEU A 125 5.83 -2.24 -20.43
CA LEU A 125 6.56 -2.33 -19.18
C LEU A 125 6.82 -0.93 -18.64
N LEU A 126 6.63 -0.75 -17.35
CA LEU A 126 7.01 0.43 -16.60
C LEU A 126 8.18 0.06 -15.68
N VAL A 127 9.29 0.76 -15.87
CA VAL A 127 10.46 0.69 -15.00
C VAL A 127 10.48 1.97 -14.17
N THR A 128 10.37 1.83 -12.86
CA THR A 128 10.50 2.93 -11.91
C THR A 128 11.75 2.70 -11.07
N VAL A 129 12.57 3.72 -10.94
CA VAL A 129 13.76 3.69 -10.10
C VAL A 129 13.75 4.86 -9.15
N THR A 130 14.22 4.60 -7.93
CA THR A 130 14.40 5.61 -6.89
C THR A 130 15.85 5.60 -6.45
N ALA A 131 16.49 6.77 -6.40
CA ALA A 131 17.88 6.90 -5.95
C ALA A 131 18.09 8.15 -5.07
N ALA A 132 19.28 8.27 -4.48
CA ALA A 132 19.65 9.39 -3.61
C ALA A 132 20.00 10.68 -4.38
N THR A 133 20.32 10.56 -5.68
CA THR A 133 20.62 11.70 -6.55
C THR A 133 19.90 11.54 -7.89
N ASP A 134 19.69 12.66 -8.59
CA ASP A 134 19.08 12.69 -9.93
C ASP A 134 19.95 11.94 -10.97
N ASP A 135 21.27 12.11 -10.91
CA ASP A 135 22.22 11.44 -11.80
C ASP A 135 22.25 9.92 -11.60
N ASP A 136 22.18 9.47 -10.34
CA ASP A 136 22.09 8.04 -10.02
C ASP A 136 20.77 7.45 -10.52
N ALA A 137 19.65 8.17 -10.34
CA ALA A 137 18.34 7.73 -10.84
C ALA A 137 18.35 7.63 -12.37
N ALA A 138 18.95 8.60 -13.07
CA ALA A 138 19.09 8.58 -14.52
C ALA A 138 19.93 7.38 -14.99
N SER A 139 21.09 7.18 -14.37
CA SER A 139 22.03 6.10 -14.72
C SER A 139 21.45 4.72 -14.42
N LEU A 140 20.74 4.59 -13.31
CA LEU A 140 20.07 3.36 -12.91
C LEU A 140 18.88 3.03 -13.84
N LEU A 141 18.07 4.04 -14.21
CA LEU A 141 16.98 3.83 -15.15
C LEU A 141 17.50 3.35 -16.50
N ALA A 142 18.53 4.02 -17.05
CA ALA A 142 19.14 3.63 -18.32
C ALA A 142 19.66 2.18 -18.27
N ALA A 143 20.38 1.83 -17.20
CA ALA A 143 20.88 0.46 -17.00
C ALA A 143 19.75 -0.58 -16.94
N MET A 144 18.63 -0.24 -16.30
CA MET A 144 17.47 -1.12 -16.19
C MET A 144 16.72 -1.28 -17.51
N LEU A 145 16.61 -0.22 -18.32
CA LEU A 145 16.02 -0.28 -19.66
C LEU A 145 16.87 -1.11 -20.64
N ASP A 146 18.19 -1.07 -20.51
CA ASP A 146 19.08 -1.94 -21.28
C ASP A 146 19.02 -3.40 -20.79
N GLU A 147 18.88 -3.59 -19.48
CA GLU A 147 18.76 -4.93 -18.89
C GLU A 147 17.48 -5.63 -19.31
N THR A 148 16.33 -4.94 -19.34
CA THR A 148 15.07 -5.53 -19.84
C THR A 148 15.21 -6.03 -21.28
N ALA A 149 15.89 -5.27 -22.14
CA ALA A 149 16.16 -5.66 -23.52
C ALA A 149 17.10 -6.88 -23.60
N ARG A 150 18.16 -6.90 -22.77
CA ARG A 150 19.09 -8.03 -22.67
C ARG A 150 18.40 -9.31 -22.20
N VAL A 151 17.60 -9.23 -21.14
CA VAL A 151 16.87 -10.37 -20.60
C VAL A 151 15.87 -10.92 -21.62
N LEU A 152 15.17 -10.04 -22.35
CA LEU A 152 14.29 -10.47 -23.44
C LEU A 152 15.07 -11.23 -24.53
N ASP A 153 16.24 -10.71 -24.94
CA ASP A 153 17.09 -11.37 -25.94
C ASP A 153 17.62 -12.73 -25.45
N GLU A 154 18.01 -12.82 -24.18
CA GLU A 154 18.49 -14.05 -23.55
C GLU A 154 17.41 -15.12 -23.48
N ILE A 155 16.18 -14.75 -23.07
CA ILE A 155 15.03 -15.67 -23.05
C ILE A 155 14.78 -16.22 -24.45
N GLN A 156 14.72 -15.35 -25.46
CA GLN A 156 14.42 -15.74 -26.83
C GLN A 156 15.54 -16.60 -27.44
N THR A 157 16.79 -16.27 -27.14
CA THR A 157 17.95 -17.06 -27.57
C THR A 157 17.97 -18.44 -26.92
N THR A 158 17.68 -18.52 -25.62
CA THR A 158 17.58 -19.80 -24.89
C THR A 158 16.48 -20.69 -25.46
N GLN A 159 15.37 -20.10 -25.89
CA GLN A 159 14.27 -20.80 -26.55
C GLN A 159 14.52 -21.07 -28.05
N ASN A 160 15.69 -20.70 -28.58
CA ASN A 160 16.03 -20.83 -29.99
C ASN A 160 15.00 -20.19 -30.94
N VAL A 161 14.45 -19.04 -30.55
CA VAL A 161 13.49 -18.31 -31.38
C VAL A 161 14.21 -17.78 -32.63
N PRO A 162 13.74 -18.14 -33.85
CA PRO A 162 14.29 -17.60 -35.09
C PRO A 162 14.20 -16.07 -35.12
N ASP A 163 15.17 -15.39 -35.73
CA ASP A 163 15.25 -13.92 -35.69
C ASP A 163 13.96 -13.21 -36.15
N ARG A 164 13.33 -13.73 -37.22
CA ARG A 164 12.06 -13.19 -37.74
C ARG A 164 10.86 -13.40 -36.81
N SER A 165 10.99 -14.33 -35.86
CA SER A 165 9.97 -14.69 -34.87
C SER A 165 10.24 -14.06 -33.50
N ARG A 166 11.24 -13.19 -33.37
CA ARG A 166 11.56 -12.51 -32.10
C ARG A 166 10.66 -11.31 -31.86
N ILE A 167 10.16 -11.20 -30.64
CA ILE A 167 9.54 -10.01 -30.06
C ILE A 167 10.64 -8.96 -29.88
N ALA A 168 10.34 -7.73 -30.28
CA ALA A 168 11.20 -6.58 -30.03
C ALA A 168 10.68 -5.77 -28.83
N ILE A 169 11.58 -5.04 -28.18
CA ILE A 169 11.23 -4.08 -27.12
C ILE A 169 11.73 -2.70 -27.52
N SER A 170 10.88 -1.68 -27.36
CA SER A 170 11.19 -0.31 -27.75
C SER A 170 10.82 0.67 -26.65
N PRO A 171 11.72 1.58 -26.22
CA PRO A 171 11.37 2.63 -25.27
C PRO A 171 10.39 3.62 -25.92
N ILE A 172 9.32 3.95 -25.20
CA ILE A 172 8.27 4.89 -25.66
C ILE A 172 8.36 6.22 -24.93
N ALA A 173 8.48 6.18 -23.60
CA ALA A 173 8.63 7.37 -22.78
C ALA A 173 9.75 7.14 -21.76
N VAL A 174 10.61 8.13 -21.58
CA VAL A 174 11.68 8.09 -20.57
C VAL A 174 11.71 9.46 -19.91
N ASP A 175 11.59 9.49 -18.59
CA ASP A 175 11.65 10.73 -17.83
C ASP A 175 13.05 11.36 -17.92
N LEU A 176 13.09 12.61 -18.38
CA LEU A 176 14.33 13.37 -18.51
C LEU A 176 14.78 14.02 -17.19
N GLU A 177 13.84 14.21 -16.25
CA GLU A 177 14.06 14.84 -14.95
C GLU A 177 13.43 13.99 -13.84
N SER A 178 14.07 13.89 -12.67
CA SER A 178 13.49 13.18 -11.53
C SER A 178 12.38 13.98 -10.85
N THR A 179 11.39 13.25 -10.36
CA THR A 179 10.45 13.76 -9.38
C THR A 179 11.01 13.59 -7.97
N LEU A 180 10.84 14.61 -7.13
CA LEU A 180 11.37 14.60 -5.76
C LEU A 180 10.42 13.83 -4.83
N GLY A 181 10.89 12.70 -4.32
CA GLY A 181 10.24 11.91 -3.28
C GLY A 181 10.54 12.48 -1.89
N THR A 182 9.57 13.15 -1.28
CA THR A 182 9.67 13.61 0.13
C THR A 182 8.70 12.92 1.07
N LYS A 183 7.89 11.99 0.56
CA LYS A 183 6.82 11.34 1.33
C LYS A 183 7.34 10.60 2.54
N ASP A 184 8.36 9.77 2.37
CA ASP A 184 8.92 8.96 3.47
C ASP A 184 9.62 9.83 4.49
N ARG A 185 10.36 10.84 4.03
CA ARG A 185 10.97 11.87 4.87
C ARG A 185 9.94 12.60 5.73
N MET A 186 8.81 12.98 5.14
CA MET A 186 7.68 13.60 5.86
C MET A 186 7.03 12.64 6.85
N MET A 187 6.77 11.39 6.46
CA MET A 187 6.14 10.38 7.32
C MET A 187 7.02 10.03 8.52
N LEU A 188 8.32 9.82 8.32
CA LEU A 188 9.27 9.53 9.40
C LEU A 188 9.41 10.71 10.36
N ALA A 189 9.64 11.92 9.85
CA ALA A 189 9.78 13.11 10.69
C ALA A 189 8.49 13.43 11.46
N ALA A 190 7.33 13.35 10.81
CA ALA A 190 6.04 13.57 11.46
C ALA A 190 5.73 12.47 12.49
N GLY A 191 5.99 11.21 12.14
CA GLY A 191 5.78 10.07 13.02
C GLY A 191 6.62 10.15 14.29
N ALA A 192 7.91 10.49 14.17
CA ALA A 192 8.79 10.70 15.31
C ALA A 192 8.32 11.87 16.20
N GLY A 193 7.97 13.01 15.58
CA GLY A 193 7.48 14.18 16.30
C GLY A 193 6.19 13.89 17.08
N VAL A 194 5.19 13.28 16.43
CA VAL A 194 3.91 12.92 17.05
C VAL A 194 4.12 11.85 18.13
N GLY A 195 4.93 10.84 17.87
CA GLY A 195 5.22 9.77 18.83
C GLY A 195 5.85 10.29 20.12
N ILE A 196 6.87 11.14 20.00
CA ILE A 196 7.53 11.76 21.16
C ILE A 196 6.58 12.68 21.92
N LEU A 197 5.74 13.45 21.21
CA LEU A 197 4.76 14.33 21.84
C LEU A 197 3.72 13.54 22.63
N LEU A 198 3.17 12.46 22.05
CA LEU A 198 2.25 11.56 22.73
C LEU A 198 2.89 10.93 23.97
N PHE A 199 4.13 10.48 23.85
CA PHE A 199 4.89 9.94 24.97
C PHE A 199 5.07 10.98 26.10
N ALA A 200 5.40 12.22 25.76
CA ALA A 200 5.54 13.31 26.73
C ALA A 200 4.22 13.61 27.45
N VAL A 201 3.09 13.59 26.72
CA VAL A 201 1.74 13.77 27.31
C VAL A 201 1.38 12.62 28.26
N LEU A 202 1.64 11.38 27.86
CA LEU A 202 1.41 10.20 28.70
C LEU A 202 2.27 10.26 29.97
N LEU A 203 3.54 10.63 29.84
CA LEU A 203 4.45 10.80 30.98
C LEU A 203 3.94 11.87 31.94
N ALA A 204 3.50 13.03 31.42
CA ALA A 204 2.93 14.10 32.23
C ALA A 204 1.67 13.65 32.99
N ALA A 205 0.78 12.91 32.34
CA ALA A 205 -0.43 12.36 32.95
C ALA A 205 -0.12 11.29 34.02
N ALA A 206 0.84 10.40 33.77
CA ALA A 206 1.28 9.37 34.71
C ALA A 206 1.86 10.00 35.99
N VAL A 207 2.75 10.99 35.83
CA VAL A 207 3.32 11.75 36.94
C VAL A 207 2.23 12.47 37.73
N ASP A 208 1.23 13.06 37.06
CA ASP A 208 0.14 13.75 37.73
C ASP A 208 -0.78 12.80 38.52
N GLY A 209 -1.05 11.62 37.95
CA GLY A 209 -1.76 10.54 38.64
C GLY A 209 -1.03 10.08 39.90
N LEU A 210 0.30 9.92 39.82
CA LEU A 210 1.14 9.47 40.94
C LEU A 210 1.19 10.51 42.08
N VAL A 211 1.31 11.80 41.76
CA VAL A 211 1.33 12.88 42.76
C VAL A 211 -0.04 13.07 43.40
N ARG A 212 -1.13 13.07 42.63
CA ARG A 212 -2.50 13.19 43.18
C ARG A 212 -2.91 11.98 44.02
N SER A 213 -2.47 10.77 43.67
CA SER A 213 -2.76 9.58 44.47
C SER A 213 -2.06 9.62 45.84
N ARG A 214 -0.82 10.14 45.90
CA ARG A 214 -0.10 10.38 47.16
C ARG A 214 -0.78 11.45 48.04
N GLY A 215 -1.22 12.56 47.45
CA GLY A 215 -1.96 13.61 48.17
C GLY A 215 -3.29 13.12 48.75
N ARG A 216 -4.05 12.32 47.99
CA ARG A 216 -5.33 11.73 48.46
C ARG A 216 -5.12 10.71 49.58
N ARG A 217 -4.05 9.92 49.55
CA ARG A 217 -3.70 9.00 50.65
C ARG A 217 -3.32 9.75 51.93
N ALA A 218 -2.57 10.85 51.83
CA ALA A 218 -2.24 11.70 52.97
C ALA A 218 -3.48 12.37 53.58
N ALA A 219 -4.38 12.90 52.73
CA ALA A 219 -5.65 13.49 53.19
C ALA A 219 -6.56 12.45 53.87
N ARG A 220 -6.69 11.24 53.32
CA ARG A 220 -7.44 10.14 53.94
C ARG A 220 -6.84 9.69 55.28
N ARG A 221 -5.50 9.66 55.41
CA ARG A 221 -4.83 9.37 56.70
C ARG A 221 -5.13 10.44 57.75
N ARG A 222 -5.10 11.73 57.38
CA ARG A 222 -5.47 12.83 58.28
C ARG A 222 -6.95 12.79 58.70
N ALA A 223 -7.85 12.51 57.77
CA ALA A 223 -9.29 12.37 58.06
C ALA A 223 -9.60 11.18 58.99
N ARG A 224 -8.88 10.06 58.84
CA ARG A 224 -8.99 8.91 59.77
C ARG A 224 -8.43 9.23 61.16
N ALA A 225 -7.33 9.97 61.24
CA ALA A 225 -6.77 10.42 62.52
C ALA A 225 -7.70 11.40 63.26
N SER A 226 -8.32 12.34 62.56
CA SER A 226 -9.30 13.26 63.16
C SER A 226 -10.61 12.58 63.53
N GLY A 227 -11.06 11.59 62.75
CA GLY A 227 -12.26 10.79 63.06
C GLY A 227 -12.11 9.94 64.33
N LYS A 228 -10.90 9.42 64.60
CA LYS A 228 -10.61 8.67 65.83
C LYS A 228 -10.70 9.55 67.09
N SER A 229 -10.17 10.78 67.03
CA SER A 229 -10.28 11.75 68.14
C SER A 229 -11.72 12.17 68.46
N ARG A 230 -12.63 12.16 67.47
CA ARG A 230 -14.05 12.49 67.67
C ARG A 230 -14.83 11.32 68.30
N ARG A 231 -14.53 10.07 67.93
CA ARG A 231 -15.12 8.87 68.56
C ARG A 231 -14.68 8.68 70.01
N ASP A 232 -13.41 8.94 70.36
CA ASP A 232 -12.94 8.83 71.74
C ASP A 232 -13.61 9.87 72.67
N ARG A 233 -14.00 11.04 72.14
CA ARG A 233 -14.79 12.04 72.90
C ARG A 233 -16.26 11.67 73.07
N GLU A 234 -16.83 10.89 72.15
CA GLU A 234 -18.23 10.45 72.22
C GLU A 234 -18.39 9.19 73.08
N SER A 235 -17.38 8.31 73.11
CA SER A 235 -17.33 7.14 73.99
C SER A 235 -17.17 7.49 75.47
N GLY A 236 -16.64 8.67 75.81
CA GLY A 236 -16.58 9.17 77.18
C GLY A 236 -17.92 9.70 77.71
N ARG A 237 -18.94 9.83 76.86
CA ARG A 237 -20.25 10.41 77.22
C ARG A 237 -21.38 9.39 77.32
N ARG A 238 -21.13 8.12 77.00
CA ARG A 238 -22.13 7.05 76.97
C ARG A 238 -21.83 5.94 78.00
N GLY A 239 -21.37 6.36 79.20
CA GLY A 239 -21.03 5.50 80.34
C GLY A 239 -22.08 5.46 81.47
N LEU A 240 -23.26 6.05 81.27
CA LEU A 240 -24.41 5.86 82.16
C LEU A 240 -25.64 5.62 81.31
N GLU A 241 -26.01 4.35 81.12
CA GLU A 241 -27.39 3.86 81.26
C GLU A 241 -27.45 2.35 80.94
N THR A 242 -27.56 1.60 82.04
CA THR A 242 -28.39 0.42 82.26
C THR A 242 -28.29 -0.79 81.34
N SER A 243 -27.73 -1.85 81.94
CA SER A 243 -28.07 -3.26 81.75
C SER A 243 -29.59 -3.50 81.64
N GLU A 244 -29.98 -4.42 80.77
CA GLU A 244 -30.79 -5.59 81.16
C GLU A 244 -30.72 -6.71 80.10
N PRO A 245 -31.00 -7.98 80.49
CA PRO A 245 -30.45 -9.18 79.88
C PRO A 245 -31.41 -9.91 78.92
N GLY A 246 -30.87 -10.93 78.22
CA GLY A 246 -31.50 -11.68 77.11
C GLY A 246 -32.72 -12.54 77.46
N PRO A 247 -33.19 -13.37 76.50
CA PRO A 247 -32.70 -14.75 76.53
C PRO A 247 -32.47 -15.43 75.16
N LEU A 248 -31.83 -16.59 75.29
CA LEU A 248 -31.51 -17.65 74.32
C LEU A 248 -32.74 -18.23 73.60
N ARG A 249 -32.55 -18.67 72.35
CA ARG A 249 -32.97 -19.98 71.78
C ARG A 249 -32.69 -20.03 70.26
N GLU A 250 -31.83 -20.94 69.83
CA GLU A 250 -32.11 -22.27 69.25
C GLU A 250 -32.38 -22.21 67.74
N SER A 251 -31.38 -22.73 67.00
CA SER A 251 -31.47 -23.62 65.82
C SER A 251 -32.58 -23.41 64.78
N VAL A 252 -32.19 -23.46 63.50
CA VAL A 252 -32.71 -24.42 62.50
C VAL A 252 -31.88 -24.30 61.21
N GLU A 253 -31.40 -25.45 60.75
CA GLU A 253 -30.96 -25.73 59.37
C GLU A 253 -32.07 -25.40 58.37
N GLU A 254 -31.76 -24.73 57.26
CA GLU A 254 -32.56 -24.92 56.05
C GLU A 254 -31.67 -24.85 54.80
N LEU A 255 -31.61 -26.02 54.16
CA LEU A 255 -31.11 -26.29 52.82
C LEU A 255 -32.05 -25.73 51.75
N ALA A 256 -31.54 -25.72 50.51
CA ALA A 256 -32.25 -25.58 49.21
C ALA A 256 -32.55 -24.13 48.80
N ASP A 257 -32.56 -23.74 47.53
CA ASP A 257 -31.96 -24.18 46.27
C ASP A 257 -32.28 -23.02 45.29
N ASP A 258 -31.61 -23.02 44.13
CA ASP A 258 -32.01 -22.35 42.89
C ASP A 258 -32.06 -20.80 42.84
N ASP A 259 -31.11 -20.21 42.10
CA ASP A 259 -31.42 -19.78 40.72
C ASP A 259 -30.14 -19.33 39.98
N GLU A 260 -29.76 -20.13 38.99
CA GLU A 260 -29.16 -19.71 37.72
C GLU A 260 -30.12 -18.73 36.98
N PRO A 261 -29.76 -18.03 35.87
CA PRO A 261 -28.74 -18.38 34.89
C PRO A 261 -27.86 -17.21 34.42
N ALA A 262 -26.72 -17.51 33.80
CA ALA A 262 -26.24 -16.75 32.64
C ALA A 262 -25.11 -17.48 31.91
N GLU A 263 -25.45 -17.90 30.70
CA GLU A 263 -24.66 -18.50 29.65
C GLU A 263 -23.34 -17.76 29.31
N VAL A 264 -22.34 -18.60 29.07
CA VAL A 264 -21.05 -18.42 28.37
C VAL A 264 -21.38 -18.36 26.85
N PRO A 265 -20.69 -17.59 25.95
CA PRO A 265 -19.31 -17.97 25.58
C PRO A 265 -18.36 -16.92 24.94
N GLY A 266 -17.07 -17.26 24.94
CA GLY A 266 -16.08 -16.80 23.96
C GLY A 266 -14.66 -16.70 24.51
N ASN A 267 -13.59 -17.11 23.84
CA ASN A 267 -13.39 -17.89 22.63
C ASN A 267 -11.89 -18.24 22.64
N VAL A 268 -11.51 -19.51 22.76
CA VAL A 268 -10.12 -19.96 22.65
C VAL A 268 -9.93 -20.47 21.23
N VAL A 269 -9.14 -19.74 20.45
CA VAL A 269 -8.83 -20.09 19.06
C VAL A 269 -7.75 -21.19 19.06
N HIS A 270 -8.20 -22.44 18.93
CA HIS A 270 -7.40 -23.51 18.35
C HIS A 270 -7.80 -23.64 16.88
N LEU A 271 -6.82 -23.52 15.98
CA LEU A 271 -6.97 -23.71 14.53
C LEU A 271 -7.20 -25.21 14.24
N PRO A 272 -8.32 -25.60 13.60
CA PRO A 272 -8.42 -26.89 12.94
C PRO A 272 -7.74 -26.83 11.57
N LEU A 273 -6.91 -27.84 11.30
CA LEU A 273 -6.46 -28.19 9.97
C LEU A 273 -7.70 -28.43 9.08
N THR A 274 -7.77 -27.69 7.98
CA THR A 274 -8.77 -27.88 6.94
C THR A 274 -8.47 -29.16 6.17
N ASP A 275 -9.24 -30.21 6.41
CA ASP A 275 -9.51 -31.21 5.37
C ASP A 275 -10.43 -30.54 4.35
N ARG A 276 -9.82 -30.15 3.22
CA ARG A 276 -10.55 -29.71 2.03
C ARG A 276 -11.07 -30.96 1.34
N ASP A 277 -12.38 -31.15 1.42
CA ASP A 277 -13.14 -32.06 0.58
C ASP A 277 -13.10 -31.56 -0.89
N PRO A 278 -12.45 -32.30 -1.82
CA PRO A 278 -12.23 -31.84 -3.19
C PRO A 278 -13.48 -31.86 -4.09
N GLU A 279 -14.60 -32.47 -3.67
CA GLU A 279 -15.76 -32.63 -4.56
C GLU A 279 -16.68 -31.40 -4.67
N ARG A 280 -16.52 -30.38 -3.82
CA ARG A 280 -17.37 -29.17 -3.87
C ARG A 280 -16.88 -28.08 -4.82
N ALA A 281 -15.65 -28.16 -5.33
CA ALA A 281 -15.10 -27.19 -6.28
C ALA A 281 -15.64 -27.41 -7.71
N GLU A 282 -15.89 -28.66 -8.12
CA GLU A 282 -16.37 -28.96 -9.49
C GLU A 282 -17.83 -28.57 -9.76
N ARG A 283 -18.64 -28.34 -8.71
CA ARG A 283 -20.06 -28.01 -8.89
C ARG A 283 -20.33 -26.52 -9.09
N ALA A 284 -19.35 -25.66 -8.81
CA ALA A 284 -19.47 -24.21 -9.03
C ALA A 284 -19.03 -23.78 -10.44
N GLU A 285 -18.16 -24.53 -11.11
CA GLU A 285 -17.76 -24.23 -12.49
C GLU A 285 -18.85 -24.59 -13.52
N ARG A 286 -19.64 -25.66 -13.29
CA ARG A 286 -20.72 -26.04 -14.23
C ARG A 286 -21.93 -25.11 -14.27
N ALA A 287 -22.08 -24.16 -13.34
CA ALA A 287 -23.21 -23.23 -13.34
C ALA A 287 -22.92 -21.92 -14.10
N SER A 288 -21.70 -21.76 -14.63
CA SER A 288 -21.28 -20.54 -15.32
C SER A 288 -21.31 -20.67 -16.86
N ASP A 289 -21.40 -21.90 -17.37
CA ASP A 289 -21.37 -22.20 -18.82
C ASP A 289 -22.75 -22.16 -19.52
N GLU A 290 -23.86 -21.99 -18.79
CA GLU A 290 -25.22 -21.98 -19.38
C GLU A 290 -25.83 -20.57 -19.60
N ALA A 291 -25.06 -19.49 -19.43
CA ALA A 291 -25.60 -18.12 -19.49
C ALA A 291 -25.08 -17.23 -20.63
N SER A 292 -24.41 -17.76 -21.65
CA SER A 292 -23.88 -16.96 -22.78
C SER A 292 -24.44 -17.32 -24.16
N GLU A 293 -25.55 -18.04 -24.21
CA GLU A 293 -26.25 -18.37 -25.45
C GLU A 293 -27.52 -17.52 -25.61
N SER A 294 -27.36 -16.28 -26.05
CA SER A 294 -28.38 -15.45 -26.73
C SER A 294 -27.80 -14.06 -26.99
N ASP A 295 -27.46 -13.77 -28.24
CA ASP A 295 -28.02 -12.63 -28.97
C ASP A 295 -27.45 -12.61 -30.38
N ASP A 296 -28.26 -13.19 -31.26
CA ASP A 296 -28.23 -13.05 -32.71
C ASP A 296 -28.54 -11.60 -33.13
N ASP A 297 -28.08 -11.27 -34.34
CA ASP A 297 -28.73 -10.38 -35.30
C ASP A 297 -28.95 -8.90 -34.93
N GLU A 298 -28.08 -8.02 -35.47
CA GLU A 298 -28.58 -6.91 -36.28
C GLU A 298 -27.52 -6.42 -37.28
N GLN A 299 -27.71 -6.83 -38.54
CA GLN A 299 -27.09 -6.23 -39.72
C GLN A 299 -27.73 -4.87 -39.96
N ASP A 300 -26.92 -3.81 -39.97
CA ASP A 300 -27.31 -2.49 -40.50
C ASP A 300 -26.45 -2.16 -41.73
N PRO A 301 -26.97 -2.33 -42.95
CA PRO A 301 -26.31 -1.90 -44.17
C PRO A 301 -26.99 -0.63 -44.70
N ASP A 302 -26.43 0.56 -44.42
CA ASP A 302 -26.50 1.72 -45.32
C ASP A 302 -25.85 2.96 -44.67
N LEU A 303 -24.56 3.19 -44.96
CA LEU A 303 -23.98 4.52 -44.84
C LEU A 303 -23.34 4.94 -46.17
N PRO A 304 -23.81 6.04 -46.78
CA PRO A 304 -23.34 6.49 -48.09
C PRO A 304 -21.96 7.16 -48.03
N ASP A 305 -21.18 6.85 -49.07
CA ASP A 305 -19.85 7.33 -49.42
C ASP A 305 -19.79 8.86 -49.65
N PRO A 306 -19.07 9.63 -48.82
CA PRO A 306 -18.81 11.03 -49.09
C PRO A 306 -17.58 11.20 -50.01
N GLY A 307 -17.86 11.16 -51.31
CA GLY A 307 -17.57 12.26 -52.21
C GLY A 307 -16.12 12.77 -52.28
N THR A 308 -15.38 12.18 -53.22
CA THR A 308 -14.67 12.89 -54.29
C THR A 308 -14.67 14.43 -54.21
N ALA A 309 -13.49 15.01 -53.95
CA ALA A 309 -13.18 16.41 -54.25
C ALA A 309 -11.96 16.52 -55.18
N PRO A 310 -11.94 17.49 -56.11
CA PRO A 310 -11.16 17.42 -57.34
C PRO A 310 -9.72 17.95 -57.23
N VAL A 311 -8.91 17.37 -58.10
CA VAL A 311 -7.57 17.78 -58.53
C VAL A 311 -7.56 19.19 -59.13
N GLY A 312 -6.71 20.06 -58.59
CA GLY A 312 -6.26 21.34 -59.15
C GLY A 312 -5.31 21.99 -58.15
N ALA A 313 -4.22 22.68 -58.48
CA ALA A 313 -3.73 23.18 -59.74
C ALA A 313 -2.22 23.50 -59.62
N ARG A 314 -1.57 23.51 -60.79
CA ARG A 314 -0.19 23.94 -61.06
C ARG A 314 0.19 25.28 -60.41
N ALA A 315 1.42 25.37 -59.90
CA ALA A 315 2.16 26.63 -59.82
C ALA A 315 3.65 26.41 -60.16
N ARG A 316 4.01 26.80 -61.38
CA ARG A 316 5.39 27.10 -61.80
C ARG A 316 5.81 28.46 -61.21
N ARG A 317 6.98 28.54 -60.57
CA ARG A 317 7.88 29.72 -60.56
C ARG A 317 9.31 29.15 -60.57
N ARG A 318 10.10 29.39 -61.63
CA ARG A 318 10.95 30.57 -61.88
C ARG A 318 11.85 30.89 -60.70
#